data_AF-S9QWM7-F1
#
_entry.id   AF-S9QWM7-F1
#
_cell.length_a   1.000
_cell.length_b   1.000
_cell.length_c   1.000
_cell.angle_alpha   90.00
_cell.angle_beta   90.00
_cell.angle_gamma   90.00
#
_symmetry.space_group_name_H-M   'P 1'
#
loop_
_entity.id
_entity.type
_entity.pdbx_description
1 polymer ?
#
loop_
_entity_poly.entity_id
_entity_poly.type
_entity_poly.pdbx_seq_one_letter_code
_entity_poly.pdbx_strand_id
1 'polypeptide(L)' 'MGNIVVALGRSKGIHRATGKKMDAQFAHIWRVDAGKIVGFQQYIDTLQVWRAAQAS' A
#
# COMPACT_ATOMS: atom_id res chain seq x y z
N MET A 1 -14.63 15.18 -16.53
CA MET A 1 -13.23 14.72 -16.43
C MET A 1 -12.99 14.33 -14.98
N GLY A 2 -12.68 13.06 -14.71
CA GLY A 2 -12.33 12.62 -13.35
C GLY A 2 -10.86 12.94 -13.05
N ASN A 3 -10.54 13.18 -11.78
CA ASN A 3 -9.19 13.43 -11.32
C ASN A 3 -8.52 12.13 -10.87
N ILE A 4 -7.21 12.02 -11.11
CA ILE A 4 -6.39 10.94 -10.57
C ILE A 4 -5.44 11.54 -9.55
N VAL A 5 -5.46 11.00 -8.33
CA VAL A 5 -4.54 11.36 -7.25
C VAL A 5 -3.60 10.19 -7.01
N VAL A 6 -2.29 10.45 -7.07
CA VAL A 6 -1.25 9.46 -6.78
C VAL A 6 -0.56 9.83 -5.48
N ALA A 7 -0.63 8.95 -4.48
CA ALA A 7 0.13 9.07 -3.25
C ALA A 7 1.29 8.07 -3.27
N LEU A 8 2.51 8.57 -3.07
CA LEU A 8 3.73 7.77 -2.99
C LEU A 8 4.20 7.73 -1.54
N GLY A 9 4.70 6.58 -1.09
CA GLY A 9 5.19 6.47 0.27
C GLY A 9 5.83 5.13 0.61
N ARG A 10 6.00 4.92 1.92
CA ARG A 10 6.52 3.67 2.49
C ARG A 10 5.62 3.23 3.64
N SER A 11 5.20 1.97 3.60
CA SER A 11 4.47 1.32 4.68
C SER A 11 5.45 0.66 5.63
N LYS A 12 5.52 1.21 6.86
CA LYS A 12 6.38 0.73 7.93
C LYS A 12 5.54 0.10 9.02
N GLY A 13 5.94 -1.09 9.47
CA GLY A 13 5.21 -1.80 10.51
C GLY A 13 5.92 -3.03 11.03
N ILE A 14 5.34 -3.63 12.07
CA ILE A 14 5.75 -4.92 12.62
C ILE A 14 4.60 -5.90 12.41
N HIS A 15 4.86 -7.00 11.72
CA HIS A 15 3.86 -8.03 11.52
C HIS A 15 3.58 -8.74 12.85
N ARG A 16 2.34 -8.64 13.35
CA ARG A 16 1.97 -9.02 14.73
C ARG A 16 2.32 -10.47 15.06
N ALA A 17 2.06 -11.41 14.15
CA ALA A 17 2.25 -12.84 14.42
C ALA A 17 3.73 -13.28 14.36
N THR A 18 4.55 -12.61 13.54
CA THR A 18 5.95 -13.01 13.32
C THR A 18 6.97 -12.10 14.02
N GLY A 19 6.53 -10.92 14.49
CA GLY A 19 7.42 -9.88 15.02
C GLY A 19 8.33 -9.24 13.98
N LYS A 20 8.23 -9.62 12.70
CA LYS A 20 9.13 -9.14 11.64
C LYS A 20 8.77 -7.72 11.22
N LYS A 21 9.79 -6.87 11.03
CA LYS A 21 9.64 -5.51 10.52
C LYS A 21 9.39 -5.54 9.00
N MET A 22 8.61 -4.58 8.53
CA MET A 22 8.37 -4.30 7.11
C MET A 22 8.65 -2.83 6.82
N ASP A 23 9.23 -2.55 5.65
CA ASP A 23 9.38 -1.20 5.10
C ASP A 23 9.18 -1.22 3.57
N ALA A 24 7.92 -1.38 3.16
CA ALA A 24 7.54 -1.60 1.77
C ALA A 24 7.20 -0.28 1.05
N GLN A 25 7.83 -0.01 -0.10
CA GLN A 25 7.47 1.15 -0.95
C GLN A 25 6.09 0.92 -1.58
N PHE A 26 5.28 1.98 -1.70
CA PHE A 26 3.97 1.91 -2.33
C PHE A 26 3.64 3.12 -3.22
N ALA A 27 2.68 2.88 -4.12
CA ALA A 27 1.90 3.90 -4.81
C ALA A 27 0.40 3.59 -4.66
N HIS A 28 -0.37 4.54 -4.17
CA HIS A 28 -1.84 4.48 -4.10
C HIS A 28 -2.41 5.38 -5.18
N ILE A 29 -3.23 4.80 -6.06
CA ILE A 29 -3.90 5.53 -7.13
C ILE A 29 -5.38 5.64 -6.77
N TRP A 30 -5.86 6.87 -6.64
CA TRP A 30 -7.27 7.17 -6.39
C TRP A 30 -7.87 7.83 -7.62
N ARG A 31 -9.01 7.31 -8.07
CA ARG A 31 -9.87 7.99 -9.06
C ARG A 31 -10.94 8.76 -8.30
N VAL A 32 -11.07 10.05 -8.60
CA VAL A 32 -12.02 10.95 -7.96
C VAL A 32 -12.93 11.55 -9.04
N ASP A 33 -14.24 11.44 -8.84
CA ASP A 33 -15.24 12.07 -9.69
C ASP A 33 -16.28 12.80 -8.84
N ALA A 34 -16.65 14.01 -9.25
CA ALA A 34 -17.53 14.92 -8.49
C ALA A 34 -17.20 15.00 -6.99
N GLY A 35 -15.90 15.07 -6.66
CA GLY A 35 -15.41 15.15 -5.28
C GLY A 35 -15.49 13.84 -4.47
N LYS A 36 -15.89 12.72 -5.07
CA LYS A 36 -15.99 11.41 -4.43
C LYS A 36 -14.95 10.44 -4.98
N ILE A 37 -14.43 9.57 -4.13
CA ILE A 37 -13.58 8.46 -4.55
C ILE A 37 -14.44 7.42 -5.28
N VAL A 38 -14.07 7.11 -6.52
CA VAL A 38 -14.76 6.12 -7.37
C VAL A 38 -13.88 4.94 -7.76
N GLY A 39 -12.61 4.93 -7.33
CA GLY A 39 -11.72 3.80 -7.55
C GLY A 39 -10.42 3.92 -6.78
N PHE A 40 -9.85 2.77 -6.46
CA PHE A 40 -8.58 2.62 -5.75
C PHE A 40 -7.76 1.49 -6.35
N GLN A 41 -6.46 1.72 -6.55
CA GLN A 41 -5.48 0.68 -6.87
C GLN A 41 -4.24 0.89 -6.02
N GLN A 42 -3.78 -0.19 -5.38
CA GLN A 42 -2.50 -0.21 -4.67
C GLN A 42 -1.45 -0.92 -5.53
N TYR A 43 -0.26 -0.31 -5.59
CA TYR A 43 0.99 -0.98 -5.88
C TYR A 43 1.85 -0.93 -4.62
N ILE A 44 2.40 -2.07 -4.21
CA ILE A 44 3.29 -2.17 -3.05
C ILE A 44 4.34 -3.23 -3.34
N ASP A 45 5.51 -3.13 -2.70
CA ASP A 45 6.48 -4.22 -2.67
C ASP A 45 5.89 -5.44 -1.93
N THR A 46 5.18 -6.28 -2.67
CA THR A 46 4.49 -7.47 -2.15
C THR A 46 5.46 -8.52 -1.62
N LEU A 47 6.69 -8.57 -2.14
CA LEU A 47 7.71 -9.49 -1.64
C LEU A 47 8.15 -9.12 -0.22
N GLN A 48 8.30 -7.83 0.08
CA GLN A 48 8.58 -7.38 1.45
C GLN A 48 7.42 -7.66 2.41
N VAL A 49 6.18 -7.45 1.97
CA VAL A 49 4.99 -7.82 2.77
C VAL A 49 5.01 -9.32 3.06
N TRP A 50 5.23 -10.15 2.04
CA TRP A 50 5.28 -11.60 2.17
C TRP A 50 6.40 -12.06 3.12
N ARG A 51 7.61 -11.52 2.99
CA ARG A 51 8.74 -11.84 3.88
C ARG A 51 8.45 -11.54 5.35
N ALA A 52 7.74 -10.43 5.62
CA ALA A 52 7.32 -10.10 6.98
C ALA A 52 6.26 -11.07 7.51
N ALA A 53 5.37 -11.57 6.65
CA ALA A 53 4.30 -12.51 7.02
C ALA A 53 4.78 -13.95 7.23
N GLN A 54 5.88 -14.36 6.59
CA GLN A 54 6.40 -15.72 6.71
C GLN A 54 6.94 -16.01 8.12
N ALA A 55 6.52 -17.13 8.72
CA ALA A 55 7.17 -17.72 9.88
C ALA A 55 8.48 -18.43 9.45
N SER A 56 9.41 -18.56 10.40
CA SER A 56 10.65 -19.34 10.20
C SER A 56 10.37 -20.83 10.35
#